data_AF-A0A097QTW6-F1
#
_entry.id   AF-A0A097QTW6-F1
#
_cell.length_a   1.000
_cell.length_b   1.000
_cell.length_c   1.000
_cell.angle_alpha   90.00
_cell.angle_beta   90.00
_cell.angle_gamma   90.00
#
_symmetry.space_group_name_H-M   'P 1'
#
loop_
_entity.id
_entity.type
_entity.pdbx_description
1 polymer ?
#
loop_
_entity_poly.entity_id
_entity_poly.type
_entity_poly.pdbx_seq_one_letter_code
_entity_poly.pdbx_strand_id
1 'polypeptide(L)'
;MKREVCPLGVIAALLLASFLIPEYSYSPPATEFVNSNFHVFEEHPSGSAYIECLVNTPSYYHHVVNWTLTYPHDYGFSRPGYFKTWIAVKDWKSFYEEIPYGCGVVEAHDLGQNSPLHSAALRLKNITAGTEDYAKLEPFFEYAEHDPAPTGNWTLARITVLAPDVMVAFKRPFAAVWAGVAVLSLIGVLLNIRGDKIVLVGFLVLLVLGALFVGEYIKDERHIQEKEQVFKQVLALNSTGGECGMIMAGVSADFKPEDIPWFIMTVEQKNSSITSVEWEDYTVRISVSAPFDNYKELLKEFEGRGWEISAIEIDPSAFRTPPEEMQRLNGTIQTLLKYLPLLPSDEREEVKEYIEGLNNTIRRDMARNRFACIEVVTSTPDAFLYIYKDLSDFFAKVALLVAGMTVAATLRR
;
A
#
# COMPACT_ATOMS: atom_id res chain seq x y z
N MET A 1 29.24 -41.61 -25.93
CA MET A 1 28.79 -41.53 -24.52
C MET A 1 27.84 -42.70 -24.24
N LYS A 2 27.98 -43.40 -23.10
CA LYS A 2 27.00 -44.41 -22.67
C LYS A 2 25.62 -43.73 -22.54
N ARG A 3 24.53 -44.39 -22.96
CA ARG A 3 23.15 -43.87 -22.92
C ARG A 3 22.74 -43.34 -21.54
N GLU A 4 23.34 -43.89 -20.49
CA GLU A 4 23.09 -43.60 -19.07
C GLU A 4 23.69 -42.27 -18.57
N VAL A 5 24.68 -41.71 -19.28
CA VAL A 5 25.35 -40.45 -18.91
C VAL A 5 24.65 -39.23 -19.50
N CYS A 6 23.82 -39.44 -20.53
CA CYS A 6 23.08 -38.39 -21.21
C CYS A 6 22.11 -37.62 -20.28
N PRO A 7 21.29 -38.28 -19.43
CA PRO A 7 20.40 -37.58 -18.50
C PRO A 7 21.16 -36.75 -17.46
N LEU A 8 22.31 -37.22 -16.98
CA LEU A 8 23.16 -36.48 -16.04
C LEU A 8 23.71 -35.19 -16.66
N GLY A 9 24.08 -35.22 -17.94
CA GLY A 9 24.53 -34.04 -18.68
C GLY A 9 23.42 -32.99 -18.83
N VAL A 10 22.18 -33.42 -19.12
CA VAL A 10 21.02 -32.51 -19.21
C VAL A 10 20.65 -31.94 -17.84
N ILE A 11 20.67 -32.77 -16.78
CA ILE A 11 20.47 -32.31 -15.40
C ILE A 11 21.51 -31.25 -15.02
N ALA A 12 22.79 -31.48 -15.32
CA ALA A 12 23.84 -30.52 -15.04
C ALA A 12 23.65 -29.20 -15.79
N ALA A 13 23.22 -29.25 -17.06
CA ALA A 13 22.92 -28.05 -17.84
C ALA A 13 21.74 -27.25 -17.25
N LEU A 14 20.67 -27.93 -16.82
CA LEU A 14 19.51 -27.29 -16.17
C LEU A 14 19.89 -26.61 -14.85
N LEU A 15 20.70 -27.27 -14.02
CA LEU A 15 21.18 -26.73 -12.74
C LEU A 15 22.18 -25.59 -12.94
N LEU A 16 23.00 -25.62 -14.01
CA LEU A 16 23.87 -24.50 -14.34
C LEU A 16 23.07 -23.30 -14.85
N ALA A 17 22.05 -23.55 -15.67
CA ALA A 17 21.13 -22.51 -16.13
C ALA A 17 20.35 -21.88 -14.97
N SER A 18 20.06 -22.61 -13.88
CA SER A 18 19.35 -22.03 -12.74
C SER A 18 20.14 -20.96 -11.99
N PHE A 19 21.48 -21.04 -11.95
CA PHE A 19 22.30 -19.95 -11.38
C PHE A 19 22.25 -18.66 -12.19
N LEU A 20 22.01 -18.78 -13.50
CA LEU A 20 21.87 -17.65 -14.40
C LEU A 20 20.51 -16.98 -14.29
N ILE A 21 19.60 -17.50 -13.47
CA ILE A 21 18.31 -16.87 -13.18
C ILE A 21 18.54 -15.76 -12.15
N PRO A 22 18.40 -14.47 -12.52
CA PRO A 22 18.53 -13.38 -11.55
C PRO A 22 17.42 -13.42 -10.50
N GLU A 23 17.72 -12.97 -9.27
CA GLU A 23 16.85 -13.14 -8.09
C GLU A 23 15.49 -12.46 -8.24
N TYR A 24 15.43 -11.46 -9.12
CA TYR A 24 14.29 -10.59 -9.42
C TYR A 24 13.58 -10.94 -10.75
N SER A 25 13.95 -12.05 -11.41
CA SER A 25 13.64 -12.27 -12.85
C SER A 25 12.28 -12.85 -13.10
N TYR A 26 11.28 -12.31 -12.45
CA TYR A 26 9.96 -12.86 -12.47
C TYR A 26 8.98 -11.73 -12.33
N SER A 27 8.59 -11.20 -13.48
CA SER A 27 7.45 -10.33 -13.74
C SER A 27 7.24 -10.30 -15.26
N PRO A 28 6.01 -10.18 -15.79
CA PRO A 28 5.82 -9.86 -17.20
C PRO A 28 6.53 -8.53 -17.51
N PRO A 29 6.94 -8.29 -18.78
CA PRO A 29 7.62 -7.05 -19.12
C PRO A 29 6.77 -5.84 -18.72
N ALA A 30 7.42 -4.82 -18.15
CA ALA A 30 6.80 -3.52 -17.94
C ALA A 30 6.23 -3.04 -19.28
N THR A 31 4.98 -2.60 -19.28
CA THR A 31 4.50 -1.77 -20.37
C THR A 31 5.09 -0.38 -20.13
N GLU A 32 6.22 -0.09 -20.77
CA GLU A 32 6.81 1.25 -20.72
C GLU A 32 5.86 2.26 -21.37
N PHE A 33 5.45 3.27 -20.62
CA PHE A 33 4.59 4.37 -21.08
C PHE A 33 5.30 5.36 -22.04
N VAL A 34 6.54 5.07 -22.41
CA VAL A 34 7.45 5.95 -23.18
C VAL A 34 6.88 6.30 -24.57
N ASN A 35 5.89 5.55 -25.07
CA ASN A 35 5.28 5.74 -26.39
C ASN A 35 3.82 6.22 -26.36
N SER A 36 3.29 6.69 -25.24
CA SER A 36 1.92 7.24 -25.16
C SER A 36 1.91 8.70 -25.64
N ASN A 37 0.91 9.09 -26.43
CA ASN A 37 0.70 10.51 -26.75
C ASN A 37 0.18 11.23 -25.50
N PHE A 38 0.96 12.17 -24.96
CA PHE A 38 0.57 12.95 -23.78
C PHE A 38 -0.28 14.15 -24.18
N HIS A 39 -1.37 14.38 -23.44
CA HIS A 39 -2.12 15.63 -23.55
C HIS A 39 -1.35 16.75 -22.85
N VAL A 40 -0.92 17.75 -23.62
CA VAL A 40 -0.36 18.99 -23.09
C VAL A 40 -1.53 19.99 -23.00
N PHE A 41 -1.73 20.61 -21.84
CA PHE A 41 -2.66 21.75 -21.79
C PHE A 41 -2.04 22.93 -22.54
N GLU A 42 -2.80 23.48 -23.49
CA GLU A 42 -2.50 24.76 -24.13
C GLU A 42 -3.06 25.96 -23.32
N GLU A 43 -3.85 25.70 -22.27
CA GLU A 43 -4.50 26.70 -21.40
C GLU A 43 -4.01 26.64 -19.94
N HIS A 44 -4.22 27.72 -19.18
CA HIS A 44 -3.79 27.83 -17.77
C HIS A 44 -4.63 26.90 -16.85
N PRO A 45 -4.00 26.05 -16.02
CA PRO A 45 -4.72 25.25 -15.04
C PRO A 45 -5.32 26.12 -13.92
N SER A 46 -6.44 25.68 -13.35
CA SER A 46 -7.10 26.33 -12.20
C SER A 46 -6.42 25.97 -10.88
N GLY A 47 -5.80 24.79 -10.82
CA GLY A 47 -5.20 24.26 -9.61
C GLY A 47 -4.17 23.16 -9.90
N SER A 48 -3.52 22.66 -8.86
CA SER A 48 -2.73 21.43 -8.89
C SER A 48 -3.16 20.51 -7.76
N ALA A 49 -3.25 19.22 -8.04
CA ALA A 49 -3.62 18.19 -7.07
C ALA A 49 -2.48 17.17 -6.93
N TYR A 50 -2.11 16.86 -5.70
CA TYR A 50 -1.36 15.66 -5.37
C TYR A 50 -2.36 14.53 -5.13
N ILE A 51 -2.29 13.50 -5.96
CA ILE A 51 -3.19 12.35 -5.90
C ILE A 51 -2.41 11.16 -5.39
N GLU A 52 -3.04 10.40 -4.51
CA GLU A 52 -2.62 9.05 -4.14
C GLU A 52 -3.74 8.06 -4.43
N CYS A 53 -3.38 6.92 -5.00
CA CYS A 53 -4.29 5.88 -5.46
C CYS A 53 -3.87 4.52 -4.91
N LEU A 54 -4.80 3.85 -4.25
CA LEU A 54 -4.69 2.46 -3.83
C LEU A 54 -5.39 1.57 -4.86
N VAL A 55 -4.64 0.67 -5.49
CA VAL A 55 -5.13 -0.09 -6.63
C VAL A 55 -5.15 -1.59 -6.37
N ASN A 56 -6.36 -2.13 -6.23
CA ASN A 56 -6.55 -3.51 -5.75
C ASN A 56 -6.39 -4.61 -6.82
N THR A 57 -6.17 -4.26 -8.10
CA THR A 57 -5.92 -5.24 -9.18
C THR A 57 -5.00 -4.69 -10.29
N PRO A 58 -4.21 -5.52 -10.98
CA PRO A 58 -3.37 -5.07 -12.10
C PRO A 58 -4.15 -4.44 -13.26
N SER A 59 -5.36 -4.94 -13.57
CA SER A 59 -6.21 -4.37 -14.62
C SER A 59 -6.75 -2.98 -14.25
N TYR A 60 -7.05 -2.75 -12.97
CA TYR A 60 -7.47 -1.45 -12.47
C TYR A 60 -6.29 -0.48 -12.34
N TYR A 61 -5.08 -1.00 -12.09
CA TYR A 61 -3.85 -0.20 -12.05
C TYR A 61 -3.60 0.49 -13.40
N HIS A 62 -3.73 -0.25 -14.50
CA HIS A 62 -3.63 0.35 -15.83
C HIS A 62 -4.73 1.39 -16.10
N HIS A 63 -5.94 1.20 -15.57
CA HIS A 63 -7.02 2.19 -15.68
C HIS A 63 -6.69 3.48 -14.93
N VAL A 64 -6.22 3.38 -13.68
CA VAL A 64 -5.80 4.53 -12.86
C VAL A 64 -4.66 5.29 -13.51
N VAL A 65 -3.63 4.58 -13.99
CA VAL A 65 -2.52 5.23 -14.69
C VAL A 65 -3.02 5.92 -15.95
N ASN A 66 -3.81 5.25 -16.79
CA ASN A 66 -4.35 5.86 -18.02
C ASN A 66 -5.22 7.08 -17.75
N TRP A 67 -6.00 7.07 -16.67
CA TRP A 67 -6.73 8.24 -16.20
C TRP A 67 -5.76 9.37 -15.80
N THR A 68 -4.70 9.10 -15.03
CA THR A 68 -3.74 10.17 -14.70
C THR A 68 -3.02 10.75 -15.92
N LEU A 69 -2.85 9.97 -16.99
CA LEU A 69 -2.28 10.44 -18.25
C LEU A 69 -3.21 11.39 -19.04
N THR A 70 -4.49 11.50 -18.67
CA THR A 70 -5.40 12.50 -19.27
C THR A 70 -5.18 13.91 -18.72
N TYR A 71 -4.37 14.04 -17.65
CA TYR A 71 -3.99 15.30 -17.03
C TYR A 71 -2.49 15.55 -17.22
N PRO A 72 -2.01 16.79 -17.36
CA PRO A 72 -0.58 17.07 -17.28
C PRO A 72 -0.12 16.84 -15.84
N HIS A 73 1.00 16.15 -15.66
CA HIS A 73 1.43 15.70 -14.34
C HIS A 73 2.95 15.61 -14.24
N ASP A 74 3.56 16.26 -13.26
CA ASP A 74 5.01 16.50 -13.18
C ASP A 74 5.83 15.19 -13.04
N TYR A 75 5.39 14.32 -12.13
CA TYR A 75 6.04 13.05 -11.81
C TYR A 75 5.02 12.07 -11.24
N GLY A 76 5.07 10.82 -11.72
CA GLY A 76 4.29 9.70 -11.18
C GLY A 76 5.21 8.66 -10.52
N PHE A 77 4.90 8.29 -9.29
CA PHE A 77 5.52 7.17 -8.59
C PHE A 77 4.55 6.03 -8.42
N SER A 78 5.03 4.85 -8.75
CA SER A 78 4.22 3.66 -8.77
C SER A 78 4.88 2.50 -8.04
N ARG A 79 4.07 1.77 -7.28
CA ARG A 79 4.34 0.48 -6.68
C ARG A 79 3.13 -0.44 -6.88
N PRO A 80 3.28 -1.77 -6.73
CA PRO A 80 2.14 -2.68 -6.69
C PRO A 80 1.06 -2.17 -5.72
N GLY A 81 -0.12 -1.87 -6.28
CA GLY A 81 -1.27 -1.37 -5.54
C GLY A 81 -1.20 0.05 -5.01
N TYR A 82 -0.21 0.84 -5.41
CA TYR A 82 -0.08 2.22 -4.99
C TYR A 82 0.45 3.09 -6.13
N PHE A 83 -0.24 4.18 -6.43
CA PHE A 83 0.19 5.17 -7.41
C PHE A 83 0.04 6.58 -6.84
N LYS A 84 1.06 7.42 -6.96
CA LYS A 84 1.00 8.82 -6.55
C LYS A 84 1.55 9.74 -7.62
N THR A 85 0.95 10.91 -7.76
CA THR A 85 1.38 11.88 -8.77
C THR A 85 0.89 13.29 -8.44
N TRP A 86 1.60 14.30 -8.93
CA TRP A 86 1.09 15.67 -8.98
C TRP A 86 0.50 15.94 -10.35
N ILE A 87 -0.75 16.37 -10.42
CA ILE A 87 -1.42 16.73 -11.67
C ILE A 87 -1.89 18.19 -11.67
N ALA A 88 -1.97 18.79 -12.84
CA ALA A 88 -2.62 20.06 -13.06
C ALA A 88 -4.13 19.86 -13.29
N VAL A 89 -4.95 20.59 -12.55
CA VAL A 89 -6.41 20.52 -12.57
C VAL A 89 -6.96 21.78 -13.26
N LYS A 90 -7.91 21.61 -14.17
CA LYS A 90 -8.56 22.72 -14.90
C LYS A 90 -9.91 23.13 -14.28
N ASP A 91 -10.65 22.17 -13.76
CA ASP A 91 -11.94 22.35 -13.11
C ASP A 91 -12.02 21.35 -11.95
N TRP A 92 -12.10 21.85 -10.72
CA TRP A 92 -12.13 21.00 -9.53
C TRP A 92 -13.36 20.12 -9.47
N LYS A 93 -14.52 20.63 -9.91
CA LYS A 93 -15.78 19.90 -9.82
C LYS A 93 -15.77 18.68 -10.75
N SER A 94 -15.44 18.88 -12.02
CA SER A 94 -15.29 17.78 -12.98
C SER A 94 -14.17 16.83 -12.58
N PHE A 95 -13.06 17.37 -12.05
CA PHE A 95 -11.97 16.55 -11.56
C PHE A 95 -12.40 15.60 -10.43
N TYR A 96 -13.12 16.10 -9.41
CA TYR A 96 -13.65 15.27 -8.32
C TYR A 96 -14.68 14.23 -8.80
N GLU A 97 -15.48 14.54 -9.82
CA GLU A 97 -16.44 13.61 -10.42
C GLU A 97 -15.77 12.47 -11.21
N GLU A 98 -14.55 12.69 -11.71
CA GLU A 98 -13.80 11.74 -12.53
C GLU A 98 -12.82 10.86 -11.74
N ILE A 99 -12.57 11.15 -10.46
CA ILE A 99 -11.58 10.41 -9.65
C ILE A 99 -11.93 8.92 -9.59
N PRO A 100 -11.02 8.02 -10.03
CA PRO A 100 -11.24 6.59 -9.93
C PRO A 100 -11.37 6.15 -8.47
N TYR A 101 -12.26 5.21 -8.20
CA TYR A 101 -12.40 4.55 -6.90
C TYR A 101 -11.04 4.10 -6.33
N GLY A 102 -10.73 4.47 -5.09
CA GLY A 102 -9.43 4.17 -4.46
C GLY A 102 -8.35 5.22 -4.70
N CYS A 103 -8.61 6.26 -5.50
CA CYS A 103 -7.81 7.47 -5.58
C CYS A 103 -8.36 8.58 -4.68
N GLY A 104 -7.48 9.35 -4.05
CA GLY A 104 -7.79 10.50 -3.22
C GLY A 104 -6.84 11.67 -3.51
N VAL A 105 -7.38 12.89 -3.39
CA VAL A 105 -6.58 14.11 -3.43
C VAL A 105 -6.00 14.33 -2.04
N VAL A 106 -4.69 14.19 -1.91
CA VAL A 106 -3.98 14.35 -0.65
C VAL A 106 -3.60 15.81 -0.41
N GLU A 107 -3.25 16.53 -1.48
CA GLU A 107 -3.02 17.98 -1.44
C GLU A 107 -3.66 18.64 -2.66
N ALA A 108 -4.26 19.82 -2.46
CA ALA A 108 -4.84 20.64 -3.51
C ALA A 108 -4.34 22.08 -3.36
N HIS A 109 -3.92 22.68 -4.47
CA HIS A 109 -3.52 24.07 -4.53
C HIS A 109 -4.28 24.78 -5.64
N ASP A 110 -4.91 25.90 -5.31
CA ASP A 110 -5.45 26.80 -6.32
C ASP A 110 -4.33 27.65 -6.92
N LEU A 111 -4.27 27.71 -8.24
CA LEU A 111 -3.22 28.44 -8.96
C LEU A 111 -3.69 29.87 -9.35
N GLY A 112 -4.76 30.38 -8.72
CA GLY A 112 -5.43 31.64 -9.09
C GLY A 112 -5.06 32.85 -8.24
N GLN A 113 -4.71 33.98 -8.89
CA GLN A 113 -4.39 35.27 -8.24
C GLN A 113 -5.60 36.10 -7.73
N ASN A 114 -6.79 35.53 -7.54
CA ASN A 114 -7.96 36.22 -6.98
C ASN A 114 -8.85 35.24 -6.22
N SER A 115 -8.37 34.64 -5.13
CA SER A 115 -9.19 33.80 -4.28
C SER A 115 -10.34 34.63 -3.67
N PRO A 116 -11.62 34.24 -3.85
CA PRO A 116 -12.74 34.91 -3.18
C PRO A 116 -12.61 34.81 -1.64
N LEU A 117 -11.90 33.81 -1.13
CA LEU A 117 -11.56 33.69 0.29
C LEU A 117 -10.59 34.80 0.74
N HIS A 118 -9.58 35.12 -0.06
CA HIS A 118 -8.68 36.26 0.19
C HIS A 118 -9.42 37.61 0.12
N SER A 119 -10.32 37.76 -0.85
CA SER A 119 -11.16 38.96 -0.99
C SER A 119 -12.11 39.12 0.21
N ALA A 120 -12.71 38.02 0.67
CA ALA A 120 -13.50 37.97 1.89
C ALA A 120 -12.68 38.35 3.12
N ALA A 121 -11.43 37.87 3.23
CA ALA A 121 -10.52 38.23 4.31
C ALA A 121 -10.21 39.73 4.33
N LEU A 122 -9.87 40.34 3.20
CA LEU A 122 -9.63 41.79 3.12
C LEU A 122 -10.89 42.61 3.48
N ARG A 123 -12.06 42.18 3.01
CA ARG A 123 -13.34 42.84 3.31
C ARG A 123 -13.68 42.74 4.80
N LEU A 124 -13.54 41.55 5.39
CA LEU A 124 -13.79 41.31 6.81
C LEU A 124 -12.77 42.02 7.70
N LYS A 125 -11.48 42.08 7.32
CA LYS A 125 -10.46 42.91 8.00
C LYS A 125 -10.90 44.37 8.08
N ASN A 126 -11.38 44.93 6.97
CA ASN A 126 -11.81 46.33 6.92
C ASN A 126 -13.08 46.59 7.73
N ILE A 127 -14.07 45.68 7.69
CA ILE A 127 -15.34 45.84 8.41
C ILE A 127 -15.16 45.66 9.92
N THR A 128 -14.24 44.79 10.34
CA THR A 128 -14.02 44.47 11.76
C THR A 128 -12.91 45.29 12.40
N ALA A 129 -12.17 46.10 11.63
CA ALA A 129 -11.10 46.94 12.13
C ALA A 129 -11.53 47.78 13.35
N GLY A 130 -10.78 47.67 14.45
CA GLY A 130 -11.06 48.38 15.70
C GLY A 130 -12.19 47.79 16.56
N THR A 131 -12.69 46.59 16.24
CA THR A 131 -13.66 45.85 17.04
C THR A 131 -13.03 44.65 17.75
N GLU A 132 -13.65 44.14 18.82
CA GLU A 132 -13.23 42.89 19.48
C GLU A 132 -13.35 41.65 18.56
N ASP A 133 -14.15 41.75 17.49
CA ASP A 133 -14.33 40.65 16.54
C ASP A 133 -13.14 40.51 15.57
N TYR A 134 -12.32 41.56 15.41
CA TYR A 134 -11.10 41.51 14.60
C TYR A 134 -10.14 40.42 15.12
N ALA A 135 -9.87 40.42 16.43
CA ALA A 135 -8.96 39.46 17.06
C ALA A 135 -9.47 38.01 16.94
N LYS A 136 -10.79 37.81 16.92
CA LYS A 136 -11.40 36.47 16.74
C LYS A 136 -11.26 35.95 15.31
N LEU A 137 -11.09 36.84 14.33
CA LEU A 137 -10.94 36.50 12.92
C LEU A 137 -9.49 36.41 12.45
N GLU A 138 -8.51 36.74 13.30
CA GLU A 138 -7.07 36.60 12.99
C GLU A 138 -6.69 35.22 12.40
N PRO A 139 -7.18 34.07 12.93
CA PRO A 139 -6.87 32.76 12.32
C PRO A 139 -7.34 32.63 10.87
N PHE A 140 -8.52 33.19 10.56
CA PHE A 140 -9.07 33.18 9.20
C PHE A 140 -8.27 34.09 8.26
N PHE A 141 -7.82 35.24 8.78
CA PHE A 141 -6.99 36.18 8.05
C PHE A 141 -5.62 35.58 7.68
N GLU A 142 -4.96 34.94 8.65
CA GLU A 142 -3.67 34.27 8.43
C GLU A 142 -3.80 33.14 7.40
N TYR A 143 -4.87 32.33 7.50
CA TYR A 143 -5.18 31.27 6.55
C TYR A 143 -5.37 31.80 5.13
N ALA A 144 -6.19 32.83 4.96
CA ALA A 144 -6.48 33.43 3.65
C ALA A 144 -5.31 34.25 3.06
N GLU A 145 -4.27 34.57 3.86
CA GLU A 145 -3.03 35.22 3.41
C GLU A 145 -1.93 34.21 3.02
N HIS A 146 -1.99 32.97 3.52
CA HIS A 146 -1.01 31.92 3.24
C HIS A 146 -1.32 31.10 1.98
N ASP A 147 -2.32 31.48 1.19
CA ASP A 147 -2.60 30.96 -0.14
C ASP A 147 -1.62 31.59 -1.15
N PRO A 148 -0.44 31.00 -1.42
CA PRO A 148 0.63 31.68 -2.12
C PRO A 148 0.32 31.68 -3.61
N ALA A 149 0.22 32.87 -4.21
CA ALA A 149 0.19 33.00 -5.66
C ALA A 149 1.43 32.32 -6.29
N PRO A 150 1.26 31.34 -7.20
CA PRO A 150 2.39 30.75 -7.89
C PRO A 150 2.91 31.73 -8.96
N THR A 151 4.14 32.20 -8.81
CA THR A 151 4.84 32.97 -9.84
C THR A 151 5.69 32.03 -10.69
N GLY A 152 5.10 31.36 -11.69
CA GLY A 152 5.85 30.56 -12.66
C GLY A 152 5.01 30.00 -13.79
N ASN A 153 5.52 30.03 -15.03
CA ASN A 153 4.97 29.29 -16.16
C ASN A 153 5.38 27.82 -16.04
N TRP A 154 4.44 26.95 -15.70
CA TRP A 154 4.66 25.51 -15.72
C TRP A 154 4.35 25.00 -17.13
N THR A 155 5.39 24.85 -17.94
CA THR A 155 5.33 24.14 -19.23
C THR A 155 6.31 22.97 -19.15
N LEU A 156 5.82 21.78 -19.52
CA LEU A 156 6.46 20.46 -19.44
C LEU A 156 6.54 19.82 -18.06
N ALA A 157 5.74 18.77 -17.89
CA ALA A 157 6.07 17.67 -17.02
C ALA A 157 7.03 16.69 -17.72
N ARG A 158 8.09 16.31 -17.02
CA ARG A 158 9.02 15.25 -17.46
C ARG A 158 8.75 14.01 -16.64
N ILE A 159 7.92 13.12 -17.17
CA ILE A 159 7.62 11.84 -16.51
C ILE A 159 8.89 11.00 -16.42
N THR A 160 9.46 10.91 -15.22
CA THR A 160 10.50 9.94 -14.89
C THR A 160 9.84 8.84 -14.07
N VAL A 161 9.45 7.75 -14.75
CA VAL A 161 8.95 6.56 -14.07
C VAL A 161 10.12 5.90 -13.35
N LEU A 162 10.18 6.05 -12.03
CA LEU A 162 11.03 5.22 -11.17
C LEU A 162 10.15 4.12 -10.59
N ALA A 163 9.92 3.06 -11.37
CA ALA A 163 9.36 1.83 -10.85
C ALA A 163 10.50 0.88 -10.47
N PRO A 164 10.58 0.35 -9.25
CA PRO A 164 10.90 -1.06 -9.13
C PRO A 164 9.72 -1.81 -9.76
N ASP A 165 9.99 -2.65 -10.76
CA ASP A 165 9.00 -3.43 -11.50
C ASP A 165 7.90 -4.01 -10.60
N VAL A 166 6.69 -4.14 -11.16
CA VAL A 166 5.58 -4.88 -10.52
C VAL A 166 6.08 -6.29 -10.24
N MET A 167 6.58 -6.56 -9.03
CA MET A 167 7.04 -7.89 -8.62
C MET A 167 5.84 -8.84 -8.54
N VAL A 168 5.39 -9.33 -9.68
CA VAL A 168 4.57 -10.54 -9.72
C VAL A 168 5.54 -11.68 -9.58
N ALA A 169 5.68 -12.24 -8.38
CA ALA A 169 6.54 -13.39 -8.10
C ALA A 169 6.17 -14.58 -9.02
N PHE A 170 6.77 -14.61 -10.19
CA PHE A 170 6.66 -15.66 -11.19
C PHE A 170 7.60 -16.81 -10.83
N LYS A 171 7.34 -17.48 -9.70
CA LYS A 171 8.18 -18.54 -9.11
C LYS A 171 8.40 -19.80 -9.99
N ARG A 172 7.85 -19.80 -11.22
CA ARG A 172 7.69 -20.95 -12.12
C ARG A 172 9.00 -21.60 -12.59
N PRO A 173 10.10 -20.88 -12.89
CA PRO A 173 11.26 -21.55 -13.49
C PRO A 173 12.17 -22.26 -12.52
N PHE A 174 12.23 -21.87 -11.24
CA PHE A 174 12.87 -22.73 -10.24
C PHE A 174 12.08 -24.04 -10.08
N ALA A 175 10.75 -23.96 -9.98
CA ALA A 175 9.90 -25.16 -9.99
C ALA A 175 10.06 -25.98 -11.28
N ALA A 176 10.16 -25.35 -12.46
CA ALA A 176 10.35 -26.03 -13.74
C ALA A 176 11.72 -26.69 -13.86
N VAL A 177 12.80 -26.04 -13.40
CA VAL A 177 14.15 -26.62 -13.33
C VAL A 177 14.11 -27.87 -12.45
N TRP A 178 13.58 -27.75 -11.22
CA TRP A 178 13.59 -28.85 -10.27
C TRP A 178 12.62 -29.98 -10.62
N ALA A 179 11.48 -29.67 -11.27
CA ALA A 179 10.62 -30.67 -11.89
C ALA A 179 11.35 -31.39 -13.04
N GLY A 180 12.10 -30.67 -13.87
CA GLY A 180 12.96 -31.24 -14.90
C GLY A 180 14.03 -32.17 -14.33
N VAL A 181 14.69 -31.77 -13.24
CA VAL A 181 15.66 -32.59 -12.50
C VAL A 181 15.01 -33.87 -11.99
N ALA A 182 13.82 -33.78 -11.37
CA ALA A 182 13.10 -34.94 -10.86
C ALA A 182 12.70 -35.92 -11.99
N VAL A 183 12.13 -35.42 -13.09
CA VAL A 183 11.73 -36.24 -14.25
C VAL A 183 12.92 -36.94 -14.89
N LEU A 184 14.01 -36.20 -15.15
CA LEU A 184 15.23 -36.77 -15.74
C LEU A 184 15.91 -37.77 -14.80
N SER A 185 15.84 -37.53 -13.49
CA SER A 185 16.35 -38.47 -12.49
C SER A 185 15.54 -39.76 -12.46
N LEU A 186 14.21 -39.67 -12.57
CA LEU A 186 13.33 -40.85 -12.67
C LEU A 186 13.63 -41.67 -13.92
N ILE A 187 13.82 -41.01 -15.07
CA ILE A 187 14.24 -41.67 -16.31
C ILE A 187 15.60 -42.36 -16.12
N GLY A 188 16.55 -41.68 -15.46
CA GLY A 188 17.86 -42.23 -15.12
C GLY A 188 17.81 -43.46 -14.20
N VAL A 189 16.93 -43.45 -13.20
CA VAL A 189 16.65 -44.61 -12.33
C VAL A 189 16.14 -45.78 -13.17
N LEU A 190 15.11 -45.56 -14.01
CA LEU A 190 14.51 -46.61 -14.82
C LEU A 190 15.52 -47.26 -15.78
N LEU A 191 16.39 -46.46 -16.39
CA LEU A 191 17.44 -46.94 -17.29
C LEU A 191 18.55 -47.73 -16.56
N ASN A 192 18.76 -47.47 -15.27
CA ASN A 192 19.86 -48.06 -14.48
C ASN A 192 19.41 -49.05 -13.40
N ILE A 193 18.14 -49.44 -13.34
CA ILE A 193 17.62 -50.41 -12.35
C ILE A 193 18.37 -51.76 -12.39
N ARG A 194 18.87 -52.17 -13.56
CA ARG A 194 19.71 -53.38 -13.73
C ARG A 194 21.17 -53.06 -14.06
N GLY A 195 21.54 -51.78 -14.01
CA GLY A 195 22.84 -51.24 -14.44
C GLY A 195 23.81 -50.99 -13.27
N ASP A 196 24.66 -49.97 -13.41
CA ASP A 196 25.63 -49.63 -12.37
C ASP A 196 24.93 -49.07 -11.12
N LYS A 197 25.13 -49.75 -9.98
CA LYS A 197 24.55 -49.36 -8.69
C LYS A 197 24.95 -47.95 -8.26
N ILE A 198 26.14 -47.48 -8.62
CA ILE A 198 26.61 -46.13 -8.28
C ILE A 198 25.81 -45.07 -9.05
N VAL A 199 25.56 -45.32 -10.33
CA VAL A 199 24.74 -44.45 -11.19
C VAL A 199 23.30 -44.41 -10.71
N LEU A 200 22.75 -45.57 -10.33
CA LEU A 200 21.42 -45.68 -9.75
C LEU A 200 21.29 -44.85 -8.46
N VAL A 201 22.25 -44.95 -7.53
CA VAL A 201 22.25 -44.16 -6.28
C VAL A 201 22.34 -42.66 -6.58
N GLY A 202 23.17 -42.25 -7.53
CA GLY A 202 23.27 -40.84 -7.95
C GLY A 202 21.92 -40.29 -8.42
N PHE A 203 21.21 -41.03 -9.28
CA PHE A 203 19.87 -40.63 -9.73
C PHE A 203 18.82 -40.64 -8.61
N LEU A 204 18.88 -41.57 -7.67
CA LEU A 204 17.97 -41.59 -6.51
C LEU A 204 18.15 -40.35 -5.63
N VAL A 205 19.39 -39.92 -5.37
CA VAL A 205 19.66 -38.71 -4.59
C VAL A 205 19.16 -37.46 -5.32
N LEU A 206 19.41 -37.34 -6.63
CA LEU A 206 18.92 -36.22 -7.44
C LEU A 206 17.39 -36.17 -7.49
N LEU A 207 16.73 -37.34 -7.56
CA LEU A 207 15.27 -37.45 -7.50
C LEU A 207 14.71 -36.94 -6.17
N VAL A 208 15.33 -37.30 -5.04
CA VAL A 208 14.91 -36.83 -3.71
C VAL A 208 15.09 -35.31 -3.58
N LEU A 209 16.21 -34.76 -4.04
CA LEU A 209 16.45 -33.31 -4.02
C LEU A 209 15.41 -32.54 -4.86
N GLY A 210 15.11 -33.03 -6.07
CA GLY A 210 14.06 -32.43 -6.90
C GLY A 210 12.68 -32.54 -6.27
N ALA A 211 12.33 -33.68 -5.68
CA ALA A 211 11.06 -33.87 -5.02
C ALA A 211 10.90 -32.98 -3.77
N LEU A 212 11.95 -32.79 -2.97
CA LEU A 212 11.93 -31.91 -1.80
C LEU A 212 11.71 -30.45 -2.21
N PHE A 213 12.43 -29.96 -3.23
CA PHE A 213 12.24 -28.59 -3.71
C PHE A 213 10.83 -28.35 -4.23
N VAL A 214 10.31 -29.25 -5.07
CA VAL A 214 8.95 -29.15 -5.61
C VAL A 214 7.90 -29.27 -4.50
N GLY A 215 8.16 -30.11 -3.48
CA GLY A 215 7.29 -30.26 -2.32
C GLY A 215 7.15 -28.99 -1.48
N GLU A 216 8.27 -28.34 -1.14
CA GLU A 216 8.25 -27.05 -0.42
C GLU A 216 7.58 -25.96 -1.27
N TYR A 217 7.89 -25.92 -2.58
CA TYR A 217 7.22 -25.00 -3.51
C TYR A 217 5.69 -25.13 -3.48
N ILE A 218 5.15 -26.36 -3.57
CA ILE A 218 3.70 -26.61 -3.56
C ILE A 218 3.09 -26.23 -2.22
N LYS A 219 3.77 -26.57 -1.11
CA LYS A 219 3.30 -26.28 0.25
C LYS A 219 3.19 -24.76 0.48
N ASP A 220 4.19 -24.01 0.06
CA ASP A 220 4.19 -22.56 0.15
C ASP A 220 3.16 -21.92 -0.79
N GLU A 221 2.99 -22.43 -2.01
CA GLU A 221 1.96 -21.94 -2.94
C GLU A 221 0.56 -22.13 -2.35
N ARG A 222 0.32 -23.26 -1.69
CA ARG A 222 -0.94 -23.50 -0.95
C ARG A 222 -1.10 -22.55 0.23
N HIS A 223 -0.06 -22.35 1.04
CA HIS A 223 -0.08 -21.41 2.17
C HIS A 223 -0.38 -19.98 1.71
N ILE A 224 0.19 -19.57 0.58
CA ILE A 224 -0.06 -18.25 -0.03
C ILE A 224 -1.49 -18.15 -0.56
N GLN A 225 -2.01 -19.17 -1.25
CA GLN A 225 -3.40 -19.16 -1.70
C GLN A 225 -4.40 -19.06 -0.54
N GLU A 226 -4.14 -19.80 0.54
CA GLU A 226 -4.95 -19.75 1.76
C GLU A 226 -4.86 -18.34 2.40
N LYS A 227 -3.65 -17.77 2.51
CA LYS A 227 -3.44 -16.39 3.00
C LYS A 227 -4.04 -15.32 2.08
N GLU A 228 -4.03 -15.50 0.76
CA GLU A 228 -4.56 -14.55 -0.22
C GLU A 228 -6.08 -14.42 -0.08
N GLN A 229 -6.78 -15.53 0.17
CA GLN A 229 -8.22 -15.49 0.42
C GLN A 229 -8.56 -14.75 1.70
N VAL A 230 -7.82 -14.99 2.79
CA VAL A 230 -7.99 -14.27 4.06
C VAL A 230 -7.65 -12.79 3.87
N PHE A 231 -6.53 -12.50 3.22
CA PHE A 231 -6.07 -11.16 2.93
C PHE A 231 -7.11 -10.34 2.14
N LYS A 232 -7.73 -10.93 1.11
CA LYS A 232 -8.83 -10.29 0.37
C LYS A 232 -10.04 -9.98 1.25
N GLN A 233 -10.36 -10.87 2.20
CA GLN A 233 -11.46 -10.66 3.13
C GLN A 233 -11.13 -9.57 4.16
N VAL A 234 -9.88 -9.51 4.65
CA VAL A 234 -9.40 -8.45 5.54
C VAL A 234 -9.44 -7.10 4.82
N LEU A 235 -8.96 -7.03 3.57
CA LEU A 235 -9.04 -5.82 2.75
C LEU A 235 -10.48 -5.36 2.46
N ALA A 236 -11.42 -6.30 2.41
CA ALA A 236 -12.83 -6.04 2.18
C ALA A 236 -13.62 -5.73 3.47
N LEU A 237 -12.95 -5.60 4.62
CA LEU A 237 -13.59 -5.17 5.86
C LEU A 237 -14.24 -3.80 5.66
N ASN A 238 -15.52 -3.70 6.06
CA ASN A 238 -16.23 -2.43 5.99
C ASN A 238 -15.64 -1.44 6.99
N SER A 239 -15.12 -0.32 6.48
CA SER A 239 -14.78 0.82 7.32
C SER A 239 -15.99 1.73 7.49
N THR A 240 -16.14 2.30 8.68
CA THR A 240 -17.21 3.29 8.94
C THR A 240 -16.87 4.66 8.35
N GLY A 241 -15.63 4.85 7.88
CA GLY A 241 -15.06 6.16 7.61
C GLY A 241 -14.89 6.97 8.90
N GLY A 242 -13.90 7.86 8.91
CA GLY A 242 -13.57 8.71 10.06
C GLY A 242 -12.15 8.51 10.57
N GLU A 243 -11.74 9.37 11.50
CA GLU A 243 -10.42 9.35 12.11
C GLU A 243 -10.52 8.80 13.53
N CYS A 244 -9.63 7.87 13.89
CA CYS A 244 -9.43 7.46 15.27
C CYS A 244 -8.53 8.48 16.00
N GLY A 245 -8.50 8.43 17.33
CA GLY A 245 -7.63 9.28 18.14
C GLY A 245 -6.16 8.82 18.12
N MET A 246 -5.47 8.98 19.25
CA MET A 246 -4.07 8.56 19.35
C MET A 246 -3.93 7.04 19.26
N ILE A 247 -2.88 6.58 18.57
CA ILE A 247 -2.49 5.17 18.56
C ILE A 247 -2.03 4.77 19.97
N MET A 248 -2.84 3.97 20.66
CA MET A 248 -2.56 3.46 22.00
C MET A 248 -1.96 2.06 21.98
N ALA A 249 -2.10 1.34 20.87
CA ALA A 249 -1.51 0.04 20.68
C ALA A 249 -1.35 -0.33 19.21
N GLY A 250 -0.29 -1.09 18.92
CA GLY A 250 -0.14 -1.88 17.71
C GLY A 250 -0.40 -3.35 18.01
N VAL A 251 -1.07 -4.04 17.11
CA VAL A 251 -1.41 -5.47 17.22
C VAL A 251 -0.92 -6.16 15.95
N SER A 252 -0.06 -7.17 16.09
CA SER A 252 0.34 -8.02 14.98
C SER A 252 -0.57 -9.25 14.94
N ALA A 253 -1.41 -9.33 13.90
CA ALA A 253 -2.44 -10.33 13.75
C ALA A 253 -2.15 -11.26 12.56
N ASP A 254 -1.97 -12.56 12.83
CA ASP A 254 -1.95 -13.61 11.79
C ASP A 254 -3.39 -14.09 11.56
N PHE A 255 -4.17 -13.29 10.80
CA PHE A 255 -5.56 -13.60 10.53
C PHE A 255 -5.73 -14.97 9.85
N LYS A 256 -6.69 -15.74 10.35
CA LYS A 256 -7.25 -16.93 9.70
C LYS A 256 -8.69 -16.66 9.23
N PRO A 257 -9.27 -17.48 8.34
CA PRO A 257 -10.64 -17.28 7.86
C PRO A 257 -11.66 -17.14 9.00
N GLU A 258 -11.52 -17.94 10.05
CA GLU A 258 -12.39 -17.91 11.23
C GLU A 258 -12.21 -16.66 12.12
N ASP A 259 -11.09 -15.94 11.99
CA ASP A 259 -10.78 -14.77 12.81
C ASP A 259 -11.52 -13.54 12.34
N ILE A 260 -11.87 -13.45 11.06
CA ILE A 260 -12.48 -12.24 10.49
C ILE A 260 -13.88 -12.00 11.09
N PRO A 261 -14.82 -12.98 11.12
CA PRO A 261 -16.12 -12.79 11.75
C PRO A 261 -16.00 -12.53 13.25
N TRP A 262 -15.06 -13.20 13.93
CA TRP A 262 -14.81 -12.99 15.35
C TRP A 262 -14.27 -11.58 15.64
N PHE A 263 -13.33 -11.10 14.82
CA PHE A 263 -12.73 -9.77 14.95
C PHE A 263 -13.79 -8.67 14.83
N ILE A 264 -14.60 -8.73 13.77
CA ILE A 264 -15.71 -7.76 13.54
C ILE A 264 -16.66 -7.77 14.75
N MET A 265 -17.12 -8.95 15.16
CA MET A 265 -18.05 -9.10 16.28
C MET A 265 -17.46 -8.57 17.60
N THR A 266 -16.17 -8.84 17.85
CA THR A 266 -15.50 -8.41 19.08
C THR A 266 -15.33 -6.90 19.14
N VAL A 267 -14.95 -6.28 18.01
CA VAL A 267 -14.86 -4.82 17.87
C VAL A 267 -16.23 -4.18 18.13
N GLU A 268 -17.29 -4.67 17.50
CA GLU A 268 -18.65 -4.15 17.67
C GLU A 268 -19.18 -4.33 19.11
N GLN A 269 -18.99 -5.51 19.71
CA GLN A 269 -19.44 -5.80 21.09
C GLN A 269 -18.76 -4.90 22.13
N LYS A 270 -17.57 -4.37 21.83
CA LYS A 270 -16.83 -3.45 22.70
C LYS A 270 -17.10 -1.98 22.37
N ASN A 271 -18.20 -1.68 21.66
CA ASN A 271 -18.57 -0.32 21.21
C ASN A 271 -17.42 0.37 20.46
N SER A 272 -16.66 -0.42 19.69
CA SER A 272 -15.54 0.03 18.87
C SER A 272 -15.92 -0.12 17.39
N SER A 273 -15.18 0.53 16.51
CA SER A 273 -15.43 0.46 15.06
C SER A 273 -14.14 0.43 14.26
N ILE A 274 -14.17 -0.20 13.09
CA ILE A 274 -13.08 -0.16 12.11
C ILE A 274 -13.18 1.17 11.35
N THR A 275 -12.22 2.08 11.55
CA THR A 275 -12.22 3.42 10.94
C THR A 275 -11.59 3.43 9.56
N SER A 276 -10.51 2.67 9.37
CA SER A 276 -9.85 2.51 8.07
C SER A 276 -9.23 1.13 7.92
N VAL A 277 -9.04 0.73 6.66
CA VAL A 277 -8.34 -0.49 6.24
C VAL A 277 -7.45 -0.05 5.08
N GLU A 278 -6.14 -0.04 5.33
CA GLU A 278 -5.15 0.54 4.44
C GLU A 278 -4.07 -0.50 4.14
N TRP A 279 -3.59 -0.52 2.90
CA TRP A 279 -2.46 -1.36 2.52
C TRP A 279 -1.20 -0.51 2.47
N GLU A 280 -0.21 -0.86 3.31
CA GLU A 280 1.11 -0.21 3.36
C GLU A 280 2.21 -1.25 3.10
N ASP A 281 2.96 -1.08 2.01
CA ASP A 281 4.07 -1.95 1.59
C ASP A 281 3.72 -3.46 1.59
N TYR A 282 4.14 -4.19 2.63
CA TYR A 282 3.93 -5.64 2.81
C TYR A 282 2.95 -5.96 3.94
N THR A 283 2.13 -5.00 4.37
CA THR A 283 1.20 -5.16 5.48
C THR A 283 -0.14 -4.46 5.23
N VAL A 284 -1.23 -5.06 5.69
CA VAL A 284 -2.52 -4.36 5.81
C VAL A 284 -2.66 -3.85 7.23
N ARG A 285 -2.86 -2.54 7.33
CA ARG A 285 -3.14 -1.81 8.57
C ARG A 285 -4.64 -1.59 8.68
N ILE A 286 -5.20 -1.95 9.83
CA ILE A 286 -6.60 -1.79 10.17
C ILE A 286 -6.66 -0.90 11.39
N SER A 287 -7.16 0.32 11.23
CA SER A 287 -7.33 1.24 12.35
C SER A 287 -8.67 0.95 13.03
N VAL A 288 -8.62 0.64 14.32
CA VAL A 288 -9.81 0.40 15.16
C VAL A 288 -9.94 1.53 16.18
N SER A 289 -11.07 2.23 16.13
CA SER A 289 -11.45 3.24 17.10
C SER A 289 -12.16 2.57 18.29
N ALA A 290 -11.61 2.75 19.48
CA ALA A 290 -12.13 2.17 20.72
C ALA A 290 -12.27 3.25 21.81
N PRO A 291 -13.33 3.24 22.64
CA PRO A 291 -13.44 4.18 23.75
C PRO A 291 -12.22 4.08 24.70
N PHE A 292 -11.69 5.21 25.18
CA PHE A 292 -10.54 5.23 26.09
C PHE A 292 -10.74 4.41 27.37
N ASP A 293 -11.98 4.28 27.85
CA ASP A 293 -12.28 3.51 29.05
C ASP A 293 -12.30 1.98 28.78
N ASN A 294 -12.33 1.57 27.51
CA ASN A 294 -12.58 0.18 27.11
C ASN A 294 -11.51 -0.43 26.19
N TYR A 295 -10.60 0.38 25.61
CA TYR A 295 -9.60 -0.12 24.65
C TYR A 295 -8.72 -1.23 25.24
N LYS A 296 -8.41 -1.19 26.54
CA LYS A 296 -7.63 -2.23 27.23
C LYS A 296 -8.35 -3.57 27.30
N GLU A 297 -9.68 -3.58 27.38
CA GLU A 297 -10.44 -4.83 27.33
C GLU A 297 -10.40 -5.43 25.92
N LEU A 298 -10.51 -4.59 24.89
CA LEU A 298 -10.39 -5.03 23.51
C LEU A 298 -9.00 -5.63 23.22
N LEU A 299 -7.94 -5.03 23.75
CA LEU A 299 -6.59 -5.60 23.68
C LEU A 299 -6.48 -6.97 24.37
N LYS A 300 -7.14 -7.18 25.52
CA LYS A 300 -7.15 -8.50 26.18
C LYS A 300 -7.83 -9.59 25.33
N GLU A 301 -8.86 -9.24 24.57
CA GLU A 301 -9.51 -10.18 23.65
C GLU A 301 -8.54 -10.58 22.52
N PHE A 302 -7.80 -9.61 21.97
CA PHE A 302 -6.77 -9.85 20.95
C PHE A 302 -5.62 -10.71 21.50
N GLU A 303 -5.16 -10.44 22.72
CA GLU A 303 -4.12 -11.22 23.40
C GLU A 303 -4.60 -12.66 23.66
N GLY A 304 -5.86 -12.82 24.08
CA GLY A 304 -6.51 -14.12 24.27
C GLY A 304 -6.62 -14.95 22.98
N ARG A 305 -6.61 -14.30 21.82
CA ARG A 305 -6.53 -14.94 20.49
C ARG A 305 -5.11 -15.36 20.11
N GLY A 306 -4.12 -14.95 20.89
CA GLY A 306 -2.70 -15.21 20.64
C GLY A 306 -2.06 -14.19 19.70
N TRP A 307 -2.67 -13.02 19.50
CA TRP A 307 -2.08 -11.93 18.74
C TRP A 307 -1.07 -11.16 19.58
N GLU A 308 0.01 -10.70 18.96
CA GLU A 308 1.07 -9.97 19.64
C GLU A 308 0.66 -8.49 19.79
N ILE A 309 0.81 -7.94 20.99
CA ILE A 309 0.37 -6.58 21.31
C ILE A 309 1.53 -5.75 21.81
N SER A 310 1.69 -4.57 21.23
CA SER A 310 2.56 -3.50 21.71
C SER A 310 1.70 -2.33 22.14
N ALA A 311 1.49 -2.17 23.45
CA ALA A 311 0.72 -1.07 24.00
C ALA A 311 1.64 0.10 24.38
N ILE A 312 1.21 1.33 24.10
CA ILE A 312 1.90 2.54 24.51
C ILE A 312 1.20 3.07 25.76
N GLU A 313 1.92 3.11 26.88
CA GLU A 313 1.43 3.75 28.10
C GLU A 313 1.57 5.26 27.98
N ILE A 314 0.50 5.94 27.59
CA ILE A 314 0.44 7.40 27.59
C ILE A 314 -0.74 7.88 28.43
N ASP A 315 -0.53 8.95 29.18
CA ASP A 315 -1.56 9.62 29.96
C ASP A 315 -2.61 10.24 29.01
N PRO A 316 -3.87 9.78 29.02
CA PRO A 316 -4.93 10.31 28.16
C PRO A 316 -5.22 11.81 28.42
N SER A 317 -4.85 12.34 29.58
CA SER A 317 -5.06 13.74 29.93
C SER A 317 -4.09 14.70 29.23
N ALA A 318 -2.95 14.20 28.74
CA ALA A 318 -1.93 15.00 28.05
C ALA A 318 -2.37 15.49 26.65
N PHE A 319 -3.48 14.98 26.11
CA PHE A 319 -3.92 15.25 24.73
C PHE A 319 -5.30 15.84 24.61
N ARG A 320 -5.94 16.19 25.73
CA ARG A 320 -7.12 17.04 25.67
C ARG A 320 -6.72 18.34 25.00
N THR A 321 -7.24 18.60 23.79
CA THR A 321 -7.13 19.91 23.14
C THR A 321 -7.45 20.95 24.21
N PRO A 322 -6.56 21.93 24.47
CA PRO A 322 -6.79 22.90 25.52
C PRO A 322 -8.18 23.50 25.32
N PRO A 323 -9.02 23.60 26.37
CA PRO A 323 -10.35 24.19 26.26
C PRO A 323 -10.34 25.56 25.55
N GLU A 324 -9.22 26.28 25.68
CA GLU A 324 -8.94 27.57 25.06
C GLU A 324 -8.86 27.53 23.53
N GLU A 325 -8.31 26.47 22.93
CA GLU A 325 -8.17 26.35 21.46
C GLU A 325 -9.52 26.03 20.79
N MET A 326 -10.30 25.11 21.38
CA MET A 326 -11.68 24.88 20.93
C MET A 326 -12.57 26.11 21.13
N GLN A 327 -12.37 26.87 22.21
CA GLN A 327 -13.08 28.13 22.43
C GLN A 327 -12.69 29.17 21.37
N ARG A 328 -11.41 29.26 21.00
CA ARG A 328 -10.93 30.15 19.94
C ARG A 328 -11.55 29.80 18.59
N LEU A 329 -11.54 28.52 18.18
CA LEU A 329 -12.14 28.06 16.92
C LEU A 329 -13.65 28.31 16.88
N ASN A 330 -14.38 27.99 17.95
CA ASN A 330 -15.80 28.30 18.07
C ASN A 330 -16.05 29.81 18.00
N GLY A 331 -15.18 30.62 18.62
CA GLY A 331 -15.21 32.07 18.53
C GLY A 331 -15.07 32.59 17.11
N THR A 332 -14.11 32.03 16.34
CA THR A 332 -13.92 32.35 14.92
C THR A 332 -15.14 31.97 14.08
N ILE A 333 -15.69 30.76 14.24
CA ILE A 333 -16.88 30.29 13.51
C ILE A 333 -18.09 31.19 13.75
N GLN A 334 -18.40 31.48 15.02
CA GLN A 334 -19.54 32.33 15.38
C GLN A 334 -19.39 33.75 14.82
N THR A 335 -18.16 34.26 14.82
CA THR A 335 -17.85 35.58 14.27
C THR A 335 -17.97 35.58 12.75
N LEU A 336 -17.47 34.56 12.04
CA LEU A 336 -17.64 34.45 10.59
C LEU A 336 -19.13 34.32 10.19
N LEU A 337 -19.92 33.52 10.91
CA LEU A 337 -21.36 33.39 10.68
C LEU A 337 -22.11 34.73 10.85
N LYS A 338 -21.69 35.55 11.82
CA LYS A 338 -22.26 36.89 12.05
C LYS A 338 -22.03 37.82 10.85
N TYR A 339 -20.86 37.78 10.22
CA TYR A 339 -20.50 38.67 9.12
C TYR A 339 -20.79 38.09 7.72
N LEU A 340 -21.06 36.78 7.63
CA LEU A 340 -21.41 36.06 6.40
C LEU A 340 -22.45 36.77 5.51
N PRO A 341 -23.54 37.38 6.04
CA PRO A 341 -24.54 38.07 5.22
C PRO A 341 -24.03 39.33 4.52
N LEU A 342 -22.90 39.91 4.96
CA LEU A 342 -22.30 41.11 4.39
C LEU A 342 -21.36 40.83 3.22
N LEU A 343 -21.08 39.55 2.95
CA LEU A 343 -20.23 39.12 1.84
C LEU A 343 -21.04 38.94 0.53
N PRO A 344 -20.47 39.28 -0.63
CA PRO A 344 -20.92 38.84 -1.95
C PRO A 344 -21.12 37.31 -2.04
N SER A 345 -21.92 36.84 -3.00
CA SER A 345 -22.36 35.44 -3.05
C SER A 345 -21.23 34.42 -3.22
N ASP A 346 -20.18 34.79 -3.96
CA ASP A 346 -18.97 34.01 -4.21
C ASP A 346 -18.05 33.98 -2.97
N GLU A 347 -17.74 35.15 -2.40
CA GLU A 347 -16.99 35.28 -1.13
C GLU A 347 -17.69 34.51 0.01
N ARG A 348 -19.03 34.53 0.03
CA ARG A 348 -19.86 33.90 1.05
C ARG A 348 -19.77 32.38 1.02
N GLU A 349 -19.70 31.78 -0.17
CA GLU A 349 -19.68 30.32 -0.30
C GLU A 349 -18.33 29.76 0.15
N GLU A 350 -17.23 30.37 -0.29
CA GLU A 350 -15.87 30.03 0.16
C GLU A 350 -15.71 30.15 1.68
N VAL A 351 -16.27 31.20 2.31
CA VAL A 351 -16.25 31.33 3.77
C VAL A 351 -17.09 30.25 4.47
N LYS A 352 -18.18 29.77 3.86
CA LYS A 352 -18.94 28.63 4.41
C LYS A 352 -18.14 27.34 4.33
N GLU A 353 -17.46 27.09 3.22
CA GLU A 353 -16.59 25.91 3.07
C GLU A 353 -15.46 25.93 4.11
N TYR A 354 -14.86 27.09 4.35
CA TYR A 354 -13.92 27.28 5.45
C TYR A 354 -14.54 27.01 6.84
N ILE A 355 -15.74 27.53 7.12
CA ILE A 355 -16.47 27.25 8.38
C ILE A 355 -16.76 25.75 8.51
N GLU A 356 -17.12 25.08 7.43
CA GLU A 356 -17.34 23.62 7.42
C GLU A 356 -16.04 22.87 7.71
N GLY A 357 -14.93 23.29 7.13
CA GLY A 357 -13.58 22.82 7.47
C GLY A 357 -13.27 22.95 8.96
N LEU A 358 -13.51 24.13 9.56
CA LEU A 358 -13.30 24.34 11.00
C LEU A 358 -14.23 23.48 11.86
N ASN A 359 -15.50 23.33 11.50
CA ASN A 359 -16.44 22.44 12.21
C ASN A 359 -15.99 20.98 12.13
N ASN A 360 -15.45 20.55 10.98
CA ASN A 360 -14.88 19.23 10.80
C ASN A 360 -13.64 19.04 11.67
N THR A 361 -12.75 20.04 11.77
CA THR A 361 -11.60 20.03 12.69
C THR A 361 -12.04 19.92 14.15
N ILE A 362 -13.02 20.72 14.58
CA ILE A 362 -13.59 20.63 15.93
C ILE A 362 -14.16 19.22 16.18
N ARG A 363 -14.90 18.66 15.22
CA ARG A 363 -15.45 17.31 15.32
C ARG A 363 -14.34 16.25 15.40
N ARG A 364 -13.28 16.39 14.61
CA ARG A 364 -12.09 15.51 14.62
C ARG A 364 -11.36 15.58 15.96
N ASP A 365 -11.13 16.78 16.49
CA ASP A 365 -10.50 16.98 17.79
C ASP A 365 -11.37 16.45 18.94
N MET A 366 -12.70 16.61 18.87
CA MET A 366 -13.61 15.98 19.83
C MET A 366 -13.57 14.45 19.76
N ALA A 367 -13.42 13.86 18.56
CA ALA A 367 -13.28 12.42 18.38
C ALA A 367 -11.92 11.92 18.89
N ARG A 368 -10.82 12.62 18.57
CA ARG A 368 -9.46 12.37 19.11
C ARG A 368 -9.44 12.32 20.64
N ASN A 369 -10.25 13.16 21.27
CA ASN A 369 -10.35 13.25 22.73
C ASN A 369 -11.24 12.17 23.39
N ARG A 370 -11.93 11.32 22.62
CA ARG A 370 -12.89 10.33 23.14
C ARG A 370 -12.54 8.88 22.81
N PHE A 371 -11.81 8.65 21.73
CA PHE A 371 -11.49 7.30 21.27
C PHE A 371 -9.98 7.11 21.11
N ALA A 372 -9.48 6.01 21.66
CA ALA A 372 -8.16 5.47 21.36
C ALA A 372 -8.16 4.83 19.96
N CYS A 373 -7.01 4.86 19.31
CA CYS A 373 -6.76 4.09 18.11
C CYS A 373 -5.94 2.84 18.42
N ILE A 374 -6.35 1.71 17.86
CA ILE A 374 -5.59 0.45 17.89
C ILE A 374 -5.29 0.10 16.45
N GLU A 375 -4.00 0.00 16.13
CA GLU A 375 -3.53 -0.36 14.80
C GLU A 375 -3.33 -1.87 14.72
N VAL A 376 -4.20 -2.56 13.99
CA VAL A 376 -4.06 -4.01 13.76
C VAL A 376 -3.39 -4.21 12.42
N VAL A 377 -2.23 -4.86 12.43
CA VAL A 377 -1.38 -5.06 11.26
C VAL A 377 -1.32 -6.55 10.94
N THR A 378 -1.53 -6.89 9.67
CA THR A 378 -1.35 -8.25 9.15
C THR A 378 -0.44 -8.25 7.94
N SER A 379 0.40 -9.28 7.80
CA SER A 379 1.35 -9.38 6.69
C SER A 379 0.66 -9.76 5.38
N THR A 380 1.14 -9.24 4.26
CA THR A 380 0.71 -9.71 2.94
C THR A 380 1.13 -11.17 2.73
N PRO A 381 0.42 -11.94 1.89
CA PRO A 381 0.81 -13.30 1.52
C PRO A 381 2.24 -13.39 0.98
N ASP A 382 2.72 -12.31 0.35
CA ASP A 382 4.04 -12.20 -0.28
C ASP A 382 5.15 -11.75 0.68
N ALA A 383 4.84 -11.35 1.92
CA ALA A 383 5.86 -11.08 2.94
C ALA A 383 6.69 -12.34 3.28
N PHE A 384 6.17 -13.52 2.96
CA PHE A 384 6.83 -14.82 3.11
C PHE A 384 7.55 -15.29 1.85
N LEU A 385 7.94 -14.38 0.94
CA LEU A 385 8.81 -14.72 -0.19
C LEU A 385 10.15 -15.25 0.33
N TYR A 386 10.20 -16.55 0.60
CA TYR A 386 11.45 -17.29 0.66
C TYR A 386 12.26 -16.93 -0.57
N ILE A 387 13.54 -16.62 -0.39
CA ILE A 387 14.47 -16.44 -1.51
C ILE A 387 14.65 -17.84 -2.12
N TYR A 388 13.72 -18.26 -2.99
CA TYR A 388 13.75 -19.56 -3.67
C TYR A 388 15.04 -19.73 -4.47
N LYS A 389 15.67 -18.61 -4.85
CA LYS A 389 17.01 -18.60 -5.40
C LYS A 389 18.02 -19.18 -4.42
N ASP A 390 18.05 -18.76 -3.15
CA ASP A 390 19.03 -19.25 -2.17
C ASP A 390 18.84 -20.75 -1.92
N LEU A 391 17.58 -21.17 -1.78
CA LEU A 391 17.24 -22.59 -1.61
C LEU A 391 17.60 -23.41 -2.85
N SER A 392 17.27 -22.90 -4.04
CA SER A 392 17.60 -23.53 -5.32
C SER A 392 19.11 -23.59 -5.54
N ASP A 393 19.84 -22.52 -5.23
CA ASP A 393 21.30 -22.44 -5.39
C ASP A 393 22.00 -23.41 -4.45
N PHE A 394 21.53 -23.52 -3.21
CA PHE A 394 22.02 -24.51 -2.26
C PHE A 394 21.83 -25.93 -2.80
N PHE A 395 20.60 -26.29 -3.18
CA PHE A 395 20.34 -27.63 -3.70
C PHE A 395 21.04 -27.88 -5.05
N ALA A 396 21.18 -26.88 -5.92
CA ALA A 396 21.84 -27.02 -7.21
C ALA A 396 23.32 -27.30 -7.05
N LYS A 397 24.00 -26.67 -6.08
CA LYS A 397 25.40 -26.98 -5.73
C LYS A 397 25.54 -28.44 -5.26
N VAL A 398 24.63 -28.90 -4.39
CA VAL A 398 24.62 -30.29 -3.90
C VAL A 398 24.35 -31.26 -5.05
N ALA A 399 23.36 -30.97 -5.90
CA ALA A 399 22.98 -31.80 -7.03
C ALA A 399 24.08 -31.88 -8.11
N LEU A 400 24.77 -30.77 -8.41
CA LEU A 400 25.93 -30.76 -9.31
C LEU A 400 27.09 -31.57 -8.75
N LEU A 401 27.33 -31.52 -7.44
CA LEU A 401 28.35 -32.34 -6.78
C LEU A 401 28.03 -33.83 -6.89
N VAL A 402 26.77 -34.22 -6.66
CA VAL A 402 26.29 -35.60 -6.85
C VAL A 402 26.44 -36.05 -8.31
N ALA A 403 26.03 -35.22 -9.27
CA ALA A 403 26.17 -35.52 -10.69
C ALA A 403 27.64 -35.69 -11.10
N GLY A 404 28.53 -34.79 -10.65
CA GLY A 404 29.96 -34.83 -10.91
C GLY A 404 30.65 -36.08 -10.35
N MET A 405 30.36 -36.44 -9.09
CA MET A 405 30.86 -37.68 -8.48
C MET A 405 30.37 -38.92 -9.22
N THR A 406 29.11 -38.93 -9.64
CA THR A 406 28.50 -40.05 -10.38
C THR A 406 29.19 -40.25 -11.74
N VAL A 407 29.42 -39.15 -12.48
CA VAL A 407 30.13 -39.18 -13.77
C VAL A 407 31.59 -39.62 -13.58
N ALA A 408 32.30 -39.08 -12.59
CA ALA A 408 33.70 -39.44 -12.31
C ALA A 408 33.85 -40.93 -11.94
N ALA A 409 32.92 -41.47 -11.14
CA ALA A 409 32.90 -42.88 -10.77
C ALA A 409 32.69 -43.81 -11.97
N THR A 410 31.86 -43.40 -12.95
CA THR A 410 31.66 -44.15 -14.19
C THR A 410 32.82 -44.09 -15.19
N LEU A 411 33.71 -43.09 -15.09
CA LEU A 411 34.88 -42.94 -15.97
C LEU A 411 36.12 -43.66 -15.44
N ARG A 412 36.17 -43.97 -14.13
CA ARG A 412 37.25 -44.77 -13.51
C ARG A 412 37.09 -46.28 -13.71
N ARG A 413 35.97 -46.73 -14.27
CA ARG A 413 35.67 -48.11 -14.65
C ARG A 413 35.63 -48.22 -16.17
#